data_AF-A0A9W9YE17-F1
#
_entry.id   AF-A0A9W9YE17-F1
#
_cell.length_a   1.000
_cell.length_b   1.000
_cell.length_c   1.000
_cell.angle_alpha   90.00
_cell.angle_beta   90.00
_cell.angle_gamma   90.00
#
_symmetry.space_group_name_H-M   'P 1'
#
loop_
_entity.id
_entity.type
_entity.pdbx_description
1 polymer ?
#
loop_
_entity_poly.entity_id
_entity_poly.type
_entity_poly.pdbx_seq_one_letter_code
_entity_poly.pdbx_strand_id
1 'polypeptide(L)'
;MARKSLVAKVQRREMPDMGMLFLNIKVRRSHLISDSLNEISRKQRDLKKKLKVTFAGEPGLDMGGLTKEWFLLLIRRIFRQEYGKEFHVAPLSYNSIF
;
A
#
# COMPACT_ATOMS: atom_id res chain seq x y z
N MET A 1 -20.63 -5.57 -14.45
CA MET A 1 -19.43 -4.79 -14.10
C MET A 1 -18.92 -5.07 -12.69
N ALA A 2 -19.67 -4.89 -11.58
CA ALA A 2 -19.27 -5.51 -10.29
C ALA A 2 -20.45 -6.16 -9.56
N ARG A 3 -21.52 -5.41 -9.29
CA ARG A 3 -22.75 -5.91 -8.63
C ARG A 3 -23.35 -7.15 -9.29
N LYS A 4 -23.53 -7.14 -10.62
CA LYS A 4 -24.02 -8.32 -11.38
C LYS A 4 -23.08 -9.53 -11.26
N SER A 5 -21.76 -9.31 -11.22
CA SER A 5 -20.77 -10.39 -11.07
C SER A 5 -20.74 -10.97 -9.67
N LEU A 6 -20.95 -10.14 -8.64
CA LEU A 6 -21.10 -10.57 -7.26
C LEU A 6 -22.33 -11.44 -7.08
N VAL A 7 -23.48 -10.98 -7.57
CA VAL A 7 -24.73 -11.75 -7.52
C VAL A 7 -24.56 -13.11 -8.20
N ALA A 8 -23.96 -13.14 -9.40
CA ALA A 8 -23.70 -14.38 -10.12
C ALA A 8 -22.75 -15.35 -9.36
N LYS A 9 -21.68 -14.84 -8.72
CA LYS A 9 -20.73 -15.68 -7.96
C LYS A 9 -21.31 -16.18 -6.62
N VAL A 10 -22.03 -15.31 -5.90
CA VAL A 10 -22.73 -15.69 -4.66
C VAL A 10 -23.75 -16.80 -4.92
N GLN A 11 -24.47 -16.72 -6.05
CA GLN A 11 -25.45 -17.74 -6.43
C GLN A 11 -24.78 -19.09 -6.78
N ARG A 12 -23.53 -19.07 -7.25
CA ARG A 12 -22.68 -20.25 -7.47
C ARG A 12 -21.92 -20.72 -6.23
N ARG A 13 -22.14 -20.11 -5.05
CA ARG A 13 -21.36 -20.33 -3.81
C ARG A 13 -19.85 -20.14 -3.99
N GLU A 14 -19.44 -19.36 -4.98
CA GLU A 14 -18.04 -19.00 -5.19
C GLU A 14 -17.75 -17.69 -4.45
N MET A 15 -16.59 -17.62 -3.78
CA MET A 15 -16.16 -16.38 -3.16
C MET A 15 -15.90 -15.33 -4.26
N PRO A 16 -16.55 -14.15 -4.20
CA PRO A 16 -16.30 -13.10 -5.16
C PRO A 16 -14.85 -12.61 -5.01
N ASP A 17 -14.23 -12.28 -6.14
CA ASP A 17 -12.92 -11.63 -6.11
C ASP A 17 -13.11 -10.24 -5.48
N MET A 18 -12.57 -10.08 -4.27
CA MET A 18 -12.68 -8.83 -3.52
C MET A 18 -11.87 -7.71 -4.15
N GLY A 19 -10.91 -8.02 -5.04
CA GLY A 19 -10.24 -7.04 -5.89
C GLY A 19 -11.20 -6.31 -6.83
N MET A 20 -12.38 -6.86 -7.11
CA MET A 20 -13.41 -6.17 -7.91
C MET A 20 -14.08 -5.01 -7.16
N LEU A 21 -14.10 -5.06 -5.83
CA LEU A 21 -14.81 -4.10 -4.98
C LEU A 21 -13.88 -3.11 -4.28
N PHE A 22 -12.67 -3.54 -3.97
CA PHE A 22 -11.75 -2.80 -3.14
C PHE A 22 -10.40 -2.63 -3.80
N LEU A 23 -9.79 -1.48 -3.55
CA LEU A 23 -8.34 -1.32 -3.70
C LEU A 23 -7.71 -1.95 -2.46
N ASN A 24 -7.25 -3.20 -2.60
CA ASN A 24 -6.55 -3.89 -1.51
C ASN A 24 -5.07 -3.51 -1.54
N ILE A 25 -4.59 -2.90 -0.45
CA ILE A 25 -3.17 -2.56 -0.25
C ILE A 25 -2.62 -3.43 0.88
N LYS A 26 -1.62 -4.26 0.56
CA LYS A 26 -0.93 -5.11 1.54
C LYS A 26 0.48 -4.58 1.76
N VAL A 27 0.82 -4.26 3.01
CA VAL A 27 2.11 -3.61 3.34
C VAL A 27 2.74 -4.21 4.59
N ARG A 28 4.06 -4.15 4.68
CA ARG A 28 4.81 -4.43 5.92
C ARG A 28 5.07 -3.12 6.66
N ARG A 29 4.92 -3.09 7.99
CA ARG A 29 5.20 -1.88 8.80
C ARG A 29 6.64 -1.37 8.61
N SER A 30 7.59 -2.29 8.46
CA SER A 30 9.01 -2.01 8.21
C SER A 30 9.29 -1.41 6.82
N HIS A 31 8.41 -1.65 5.84
CA HIS A 31 8.59 -1.21 4.45
C HIS A 31 7.40 -0.36 3.99
N LEU A 32 6.85 0.46 4.91
CA LEU A 32 5.58 1.15 4.70
C LEU A 32 5.55 1.95 3.39
N ILE A 33 6.58 2.74 3.10
CA ILE A 33 6.58 3.61 1.92
C ILE A 33 6.79 2.81 0.65
N SER A 34 7.85 1.99 0.58
CA SER A 34 8.16 1.23 -0.62
C SER A 34 7.03 0.27 -1.00
N ASP A 35 6.45 -0.46 -0.03
CA ASP A 35 5.30 -1.33 -0.28
C ASP A 35 4.07 -0.53 -0.74
N SER A 36 3.77 0.61 -0.09
CA SER A 36 2.61 1.45 -0.45
C SER A 36 2.72 2.02 -1.87
N LEU A 37 3.88 2.59 -2.23
CA LEU A 37 4.11 3.15 -3.55
C LEU A 37 4.06 2.07 -4.63
N ASN A 38 4.64 0.91 -4.36
CA ASN A 38 4.59 -0.24 -5.27
C ASN A 38 3.15 -0.71 -5.51
N GLU A 39 2.34 -0.82 -4.45
CA GLU A 39 0.94 -1.25 -4.56
C GLU A 39 0.09 -0.24 -5.33
N ILE A 40 0.24 1.06 -5.04
CA ILE A 40 -0.46 2.16 -5.72
C ILE A 40 -0.08 2.21 -7.19
N SER A 41 1.21 2.11 -7.51
CA SER A 41 1.73 2.17 -8.89
C SER A 41 1.23 1.00 -9.75
N ARG A 42 1.17 -0.22 -9.18
CA ARG A 42 0.66 -1.40 -9.90
C ARG A 42 -0.86 -1.38 -10.09
N LYS A 43 -1.60 -0.67 -9.24
CA LYS A 43 -3.08 -0.69 -9.19
C LYS A 43 -3.72 0.63 -9.62
N GLN A 44 -3.08 1.37 -10.52
CA GLN A 44 -3.55 2.69 -10.97
C GLN A 44 -5.00 2.71 -11.49
N ARG A 45 -5.46 1.62 -12.12
CA ARG A 45 -6.83 1.51 -12.64
C ARG A 45 -7.89 1.40 -11.54
N ASP A 46 -7.47 1.07 -10.32
CA ASP A 46 -8.33 0.74 -9.19
C ASP A 46 -8.36 1.84 -8.11
N LEU A 47 -7.67 2.96 -8.32
CA LEU A 47 -7.52 4.04 -7.32
C LEU A 47 -8.84 4.67 -6.85
N LYS A 48 -9.92 4.53 -7.63
CA LYS A 48 -11.27 5.01 -7.28
C LYS A 48 -12.09 4.01 -6.44
N LYS A 49 -11.61 2.78 -6.27
CA LYS A 49 -12.28 1.76 -5.44
C LYS A 49 -12.13 2.09 -3.96
N LYS A 50 -13.00 1.52 -3.13
CA LYS A 50 -12.89 1.66 -1.67
C LYS A 50 -11.56 1.05 -1.20
N LEU A 51 -10.77 1.82 -0.48
CA LEU A 51 -9.48 1.38 0.04
C LEU A 51 -9.68 0.36 1.19
N LYS A 52 -8.89 -0.70 1.16
CA LYS A 52 -8.75 -1.66 2.26
C LYS A 52 -7.27 -1.95 2.46
N VAL A 53 -6.78 -1.71 3.67
CA VAL A 53 -5.37 -1.96 4.01
C VAL A 53 -5.24 -3.20 4.89
N THR A 54 -4.15 -3.93 4.71
CA THR A 54 -3.77 -5.03 5.60
C THR A 54 -2.27 -4.97 5.86
N PHE A 55 -1.89 -5.00 7.14
CA PHE A 55 -0.50 -5.17 7.54
C PHE A 55 -0.12 -6.64 7.53
N ALA A 56 1.00 -6.96 6.89
CA ALA A 56 1.48 -8.34 6.80
C ALA A 56 1.78 -8.91 8.20
N GLY A 57 1.20 -10.05 8.51
CA GLY A 57 1.34 -10.72 9.81
C GLY A 57 0.37 -10.22 10.89
N GLU A 58 -0.51 -9.28 10.58
CA GLU A 58 -1.48 -8.75 11.55
C GLU A 58 -2.91 -9.24 11.28
N PRO A 59 -3.68 -9.59 12.33
CA PRO A 59 -5.09 -9.88 12.19
C PRO A 59 -5.85 -8.65 11.68
N GLY A 60 -6.50 -8.77 10.52
CA GLY A 60 -7.30 -7.70 9.92
C GLY A 60 -8.65 -7.49 10.60
N LEU A 61 -8.70 -7.49 11.94
CA LEU A 61 -9.94 -7.46 12.72
C LEU A 61 -10.69 -6.13 12.58
N ASP A 62 -9.96 -5.01 12.52
CA ASP A 62 -10.52 -3.67 12.31
C ASP A 62 -10.00 -3.06 11.00
N MET A 63 -10.70 -3.36 9.90
CA MET A 63 -10.35 -2.83 8.59
C MET A 63 -10.38 -1.28 8.52
N GLY A 64 -11.24 -0.63 9.32
CA GLY A 64 -11.39 0.81 9.34
C GLY A 64 -10.21 1.49 10.04
N GLY A 65 -9.85 0.98 11.22
CA GLY A 65 -8.69 1.42 11.99
C GLY A 65 -7.39 1.29 11.22
N LEU A 66 -7.13 0.13 10.62
CA LEU A 66 -5.90 -0.12 9.85
C LEU A 66 -5.74 0.80 8.64
N THR A 67 -6.84 1.13 7.96
CA THR A 67 -6.81 2.04 6.81
C THR A 67 -6.48 3.48 7.22
N LYS A 68 -7.08 3.97 8.31
CA LYS A 68 -6.78 5.29 8.88
C LYS A 68 -5.33 5.38 9.36
N GLU A 69 -4.88 4.34 10.06
CA GLU A 69 -3.51 4.24 10.56
C GLU A 69 -2.50 4.28 9.41
N TRP A 70 -2.69 3.44 8.38
CA TRP A 70 -1.83 3.41 7.21
C TRP A 70 -1.70 4.78 6.53
N PHE A 71 -2.83 5.46 6.32
CA PHE A 71 -2.84 6.76 5.65
C PHE A 71 -2.08 7.80 6.47
N LEU A 72 -2.32 7.85 7.79
CA LEU A 72 -1.62 8.76 8.70
C LEU A 72 -0.12 8.49 8.74
N LEU A 73 0.29 7.22 8.85
CA LEU A 73 1.70 6.83 8.87
C LEU A 73 2.39 7.15 7.54
N LEU A 74 1.73 6.85 6.41
CA LEU A 74 2.29 7.09 5.07
C LEU A 74 2.55 8.58 4.84
N ILE A 75 1.54 9.43 5.11
CA ILE A 75 1.66 10.89 4.97
C ILE A 75 2.74 11.41 5.91
N ARG A 76 2.73 11.01 7.19
CA ARG A 76 3.76 11.46 8.13
C ARG A 76 5.17 11.11 7.68
N ARG A 77 5.40 9.93 7.11
CA ARG A 77 6.73 9.53 6.64
C ARG A 77 7.12 10.23 5.33
N ILE A 78 6.19 10.43 4.39
CA ILE A 78 6.46 11.16 3.14
C ILE A 78 6.75 12.65 3.40
N PHE A 79 5.96 13.28 4.26
CA PHE A 79 6.05 14.72 4.51
C PHE A 79 6.99 15.10 5.66
N ARG A 80 7.55 14.13 6.39
CA ARG A 80 8.73 14.41 7.24
C ARG A 80 9.93 14.64 6.33
N GLN A 81 10.69 15.70 6.61
CA GLN A 81 11.87 16.16 5.85
C GLN A 81 13.00 15.12 5.65
N GLU A 82 12.83 13.88 6.11
CA GLU A 82 13.83 12.81 6.00
C GLU A 82 13.85 12.10 4.63
N TYR A 83 12.79 12.19 3.82
CA TYR A 83 12.87 11.71 2.42
C TYR A 83 13.78 12.56 1.53
N GLY A 84 14.28 13.70 2.03
CA GLY A 84 15.38 14.46 1.41
C GLY A 84 16.77 14.03 1.87
N LYS A 85 16.91 13.15 2.88
CA LYS A 85 18.21 12.78 3.49
C LYS A 85 18.72 11.39 3.11
N GLU A 86 17.91 10.57 2.46
CA GLU A 86 18.33 9.21 2.04
C GLU A 86 19.13 9.19 0.72
N PHE A 87 19.41 10.38 0.15
CA PHE A 87 20.47 10.60 -0.84
C PHE A 87 21.70 11.27 -0.19
N HIS A 88 22.15 10.76 0.95
CA HIS A 88 23.55 10.95 1.30
C HIS A 88 24.36 10.09 0.33
N VAL A 89 24.75 10.68 -0.80
CA VAL A 89 25.91 10.18 -1.54
C VAL A 89 27.03 10.06 -0.53
N ALA A 90 27.52 8.85 -0.31
CA ALA A 90 28.72 8.64 0.48
C ALA A 90 29.77 9.64 -0.02
N PRO A 91 30.43 10.43 0.85
CA PRO A 91 31.52 11.26 0.39
C PRO A 91 32.50 10.32 -0.29
N LEU A 92 32.72 10.53 -1.60
CA LEU A 92 33.75 9.80 -2.32
C LEU A 92 35.02 9.93 -1.50
N SER A 93 35.54 8.78 -1.07
CA SER A 93 36.79 8.69 -0.32
C SER A 93 37.85 9.48 -1.08
N TYR A 94 38.32 10.56 -0.46
CA TYR A 94 39.53 11.25 -0.88
C TYR A 94 40.69 10.27 -0.71
N ASN A 95 41.15 9.71 -1.83
CA ASN A 95 42.56 9.62 -2.20
C ASN A 95 42.71 8.76 -3.45
N SER A 96 43.13 9.40 -4.54
CA SER A 96 44.34 9.02 -5.28
C SER A 96 44.48 9.90 -6.52
N ILE A 97 45.72 10.36 -6.75
CA ILE A 97 46.24 11.05 -7.93
C ILE A 97 46.03 12.58 -7.89
N PHE A 98 46.89 13.30 -7.19
CA PHE A 98 48.15 13.89 -7.70
C PHE A 98 49.14 14.05 -6.54
#